data_AF-A0A966FLD3-F1
#
_entry.id   AF-A0A966FLD3-F1
#
_cell.length_a   1.000
_cell.length_b   1.000
_cell.length_c   1.000
_cell.angle_alpha   90.00
_cell.angle_beta   90.00
_cell.angle_gamma   90.00
#
_symmetry.space_group_name_H-M   'P 1'
#
loop_
_entity.id
_entity.type
_entity.pdbx_description
1 polymer ?
#
loop_
_entity_poly.entity_id
_entity_poly.type
_entity_poly.pdbx_seq_one_letter_code
_entity_poly.pdbx_strand_id
1 'polypeptide(L)'
;MNTRQGNLEGIRPEISSSTINDTMTNDERFQNKVLRPIIKLQNDLLIEVFKNYVNKHKCSFYDLSLEKKLAYIENSIQRDIKFRNSIKGMIIGLFTVEEYLGYIQNSSALNKRMMNMVKERLISNIQLFERPEFLNAV
;
A
#
# COMPACT_ATOMS: atom_id res chain seq x y z
N MET A 1 25.91 -13.38 -8.33
CA MET A 1 25.57 -12.08 -7.72
C MET A 1 24.08 -11.86 -7.83
N ASN A 2 23.32 -11.92 -6.73
CA ASN A 2 21.88 -11.70 -6.73
C ASN A 2 21.57 -10.20 -6.60
N THR A 3 21.96 -9.42 -7.61
CA THR A 3 21.94 -7.94 -7.57
C THR A 3 20.54 -7.39 -7.33
N ARG A 4 19.48 -8.04 -7.85
CA ARG A 4 18.09 -7.63 -7.60
C ARG A 4 17.74 -7.71 -6.11
N GLN A 5 18.05 -8.82 -5.43
CA GLN A 5 17.63 -9.02 -4.04
C GLN A 5 18.29 -7.99 -3.11
N GLY A 6 19.61 -7.82 -3.23
CA GLY A 6 20.34 -6.82 -2.45
C GLY A 6 19.85 -5.39 -2.72
N ASN A 7 19.55 -5.06 -3.99
CA ASN A 7 19.00 -3.75 -4.34
C ASN A 7 17.61 -3.54 -3.76
N LEU A 8 16.74 -4.55 -3.78
CA LEU A 8 15.39 -4.46 -3.22
C LEU A 8 15.38 -4.25 -1.73
N GLU A 9 16.32 -4.86 -1.01
CA GLU A 9 16.48 -4.65 0.42
C GLU A 9 17.08 -3.26 0.71
N GLY A 10 18.10 -2.87 -0.06
CA GLY A 10 18.81 -1.61 0.13
C GLY A 10 17.98 -0.34 -0.14
N ILE A 11 16.97 -0.39 -1.01
CA ILE A 11 16.08 0.76 -1.25
C ILE A 11 14.98 0.92 -0.20
N ARG A 12 14.78 -0.05 0.69
CA ARG A 12 13.68 0.00 1.67
C ARG A 12 14.05 0.96 2.79
N PRO A 13 13.14 1.86 3.19
CA PRO A 13 13.40 2.73 4.33
C PRO A 13 13.51 1.89 5.60
N GLU A 14 14.53 2.16 6.40
CA GLU A 14 14.62 1.60 7.74
C GLU A 14 13.41 2.08 8.57
N ILE A 15 12.69 1.12 9.13
CA ILE A 15 11.64 1.39 10.10
C ILE A 15 12.21 0.92 11.42
N SER A 16 12.42 1.85 12.34
CA SER A 16 12.76 1.59 13.74
C SER A 16 11.57 0.90 14.42
N SER A 17 11.31 -0.35 14.05
CA SER A 17 10.35 -1.22 14.70
C SER A 17 11.03 -1.69 15.98
N SER A 18 10.92 -0.88 17.03
CA SER A 18 11.55 -1.01 18.35
C SER A 18 11.17 -2.28 19.15
N THR A 19 10.55 -3.29 18.55
CA THR A 19 10.10 -4.51 19.22
C THR A 19 9.92 -5.67 18.23
N ILE A 20 10.98 -6.15 17.58
CA ILE A 20 10.97 -7.53 17.08
C ILE A 20 11.18 -8.42 18.30
N ASN A 21 10.09 -8.70 19.01
CA ASN A 21 10.13 -9.59 20.17
C ASN A 21 10.13 -11.04 19.70
N ASP A 22 10.84 -11.92 20.42
CA ASP A 22 10.93 -13.32 20.00
C ASP A 22 9.60 -14.09 20.04
N THR A 23 8.60 -13.52 20.71
CA THR A 23 7.24 -14.03 20.84
C THR A 23 6.31 -13.69 19.66
N MET A 24 6.76 -12.91 18.67
CA MET A 24 5.92 -12.48 17.55
C MET A 24 5.63 -13.63 16.58
N THR A 25 4.38 -13.68 16.11
CA THR A 25 3.96 -14.66 15.08
C THR A 25 4.68 -14.42 13.76
N ASN A 26 4.83 -15.47 12.95
CA ASN A 26 5.46 -15.39 11.62
C ASN A 26 4.81 -14.30 10.74
N ASP A 27 3.48 -14.15 10.81
CA ASP A 27 2.75 -13.13 10.08
C ASP A 27 3.08 -11.70 10.53
N GLU A 28 3.24 -11.47 11.83
CA GLU A 28 3.61 -10.16 12.36
C GLU A 28 5.06 -9.81 12.04
N ARG A 29 5.96 -10.79 12.10
CA ARG A 29 7.35 -10.65 11.65
C ARG A 29 7.39 -10.28 10.17
N PHE A 30 6.63 -10.98 9.32
CA PHE A 30 6.53 -10.68 7.88
C PHE A 30 5.95 -9.28 7.65
N GLN A 31 4.91 -8.91 8.38
CA GLN A 31 4.31 -7.58 8.31
C GLN A 31 5.33 -6.48 8.60
N ASN A 32 6.10 -6.60 9.69
CA ASN A 32 7.03 -5.56 10.12
C ASN A 32 8.32 -5.51 9.31
N LYS A 33 8.86 -6.66 8.90
CA LYS A 33 10.12 -6.74 8.13
C LYS A 33 9.93 -6.50 6.63
N VAL A 34 8.79 -6.90 6.07
CA VAL A 34 8.58 -6.92 4.61
C VAL A 34 7.53 -5.92 4.19
N LEU A 35 6.29 -6.08 4.68
CA LEU A 35 5.16 -5.31 4.17
C LEU A 35 5.25 -3.82 4.54
N ARG A 36 5.56 -3.49 5.81
CA ARG A 36 5.64 -2.10 6.26
C ARG A 36 6.73 -1.30 5.52
N PRO A 37 7.98 -1.78 5.37
CA PRO A 37 9.00 -1.05 4.61
C PRO A 37 8.62 -0.87 3.15
N ILE A 38 8.08 -1.90 2.49
CA ILE A 38 7.66 -1.83 1.09
C ILE A 38 6.51 -0.84 0.90
N ILE A 39 5.47 -0.88 1.75
CA ILE A 39 4.34 0.06 1.68
C ILE A 39 4.79 1.49 2.01
N LYS A 40 5.80 1.67 2.86
CA LYS A 40 6.41 2.98 3.12
C LYS A 40 7.18 3.50 1.92
N LEU A 41 7.99 2.65 1.28
CA LEU A 41 8.70 2.98 0.05
C LEU A 41 7.74 3.38 -1.08
N GLN A 42 6.63 2.65 -1.21
CA GLN A 42 5.65 2.86 -2.27
C GLN A 42 4.62 3.97 -1.97
N ASN A 43 4.77 4.72 -0.87
CA ASN A 43 3.77 5.69 -0.42
C ASN A 43 3.29 6.63 -1.53
N ASP A 44 4.24 7.29 -2.20
CA ASP A 44 3.94 8.33 -3.18
C ASP A 44 3.29 7.72 -4.44
N LEU A 45 3.74 6.54 -4.86
CA LEU A 45 3.12 5.81 -5.96
C LEU A 45 1.67 5.41 -5.62
N LEU A 46 1.43 4.90 -4.40
CA LEU A 46 0.09 4.49 -3.96
C LEU A 46 -0.89 5.68 -3.95
N ILE A 47 -0.42 6.86 -3.56
CA ILE A 47 -1.20 8.11 -3.61
C ILE A 47 -1.60 8.43 -5.05
N GLU A 48 -0.65 8.44 -5.98
CA GLU A 48 -0.92 8.75 -7.39
C GLU A 48 -1.82 7.70 -8.06
N VAL A 49 -1.63 6.42 -7.73
CA VAL A 49 -2.49 5.33 -8.20
C VAL A 49 -3.92 5.53 -7.71
N PHE A 50 -4.12 5.98 -6.47
CA PHE A 50 -5.44 6.27 -5.95
C PHE A 50 -6.06 7.53 -6.58
N LYS A 51 -5.29 8.60 -6.81
CA LYS A 51 -5.77 9.78 -7.55
C LYS A 51 -6.26 9.40 -8.96
N ASN A 52 -5.48 8.58 -9.67
CA ASN A 52 -5.89 8.07 -10.98
C ASN A 52 -7.15 7.20 -10.91
N TYR A 53 -7.30 6.37 -9.87
CA TYR A 53 -8.53 5.63 -9.62
C TYR A 53 -9.72 6.58 -9.47
N VAL A 54 -9.62 7.57 -8.59
CA VAL A 54 -10.67 8.59 -8.39
C VAL A 54 -11.05 9.30 -9.69
N ASN A 55 -10.06 9.69 -10.51
CA ASN A 55 -10.30 10.37 -11.78
C ASN A 55 -11.08 9.50 -12.78
N LYS A 56 -10.79 8.19 -12.84
CA LYS A 56 -11.55 7.25 -13.67
C LYS A 56 -12.99 7.06 -13.20
N HIS A 57 -13.26 7.27 -11.91
CA HIS A 57 -14.58 7.15 -11.30
C HIS A 57 -15.30 8.51 -11.16
N LYS A 58 -15.17 9.37 -12.20
CA LYS A 58 -15.87 10.67 -12.34
C LYS A 58 -15.53 11.72 -11.27
N CYS A 59 -14.41 11.58 -10.57
CA CYS A 59 -13.92 12.58 -9.60
C CYS A 59 -14.89 12.89 -8.45
N SER A 60 -15.95 12.09 -8.24
CA SER A 60 -16.98 12.37 -7.23
C SER A 60 -16.45 12.34 -5.80
N PHE A 61 -15.27 11.72 -5.60
CA PHE A 61 -14.56 11.68 -4.33
C PHE A 61 -14.28 13.07 -3.75
N TYR A 62 -13.90 14.05 -4.58
CA TYR A 62 -13.45 15.36 -4.10
C TYR A 62 -14.57 16.16 -3.42
N ASP A 63 -15.80 15.95 -3.89
CA ASP A 63 -17.01 16.64 -3.41
C ASP A 63 -17.63 15.95 -2.16
N LEU A 64 -17.05 14.83 -1.71
CA LEU A 64 -17.53 14.10 -0.53
C LEU A 64 -17.09 14.77 0.78
N SER A 65 -17.91 14.63 1.82
CA SER A 65 -17.50 14.90 3.21
C SER A 65 -16.38 13.95 3.65
N LEU A 66 -15.63 14.31 4.70
CA LEU A 66 -14.52 13.50 5.19
C LEU A 66 -14.92 12.05 5.49
N GLU A 67 -16.02 11.84 6.21
CA GLU A 67 -16.55 10.50 6.52
C GLU A 67 -16.83 9.69 5.25
N LYS A 68 -17.43 10.32 4.24
CA LYS A 68 -17.73 9.68 2.96
C LYS A 68 -16.46 9.41 2.15
N LYS A 69 -15.42 10.25 2.25
CA LYS A 69 -14.10 10.00 1.66
C LYS A 69 -13.43 8.78 2.29
N LEU A 70 -13.46 8.67 3.61
CA LEU A 70 -12.93 7.50 4.34
C LEU A 70 -13.64 6.21 3.90
N ALA A 71 -14.99 6.24 3.88
CA ALA A 71 -15.79 5.12 3.41
C ALA A 71 -15.52 4.78 1.93
N TYR A 72 -15.28 5.79 1.09
CA TYR A 72 -14.94 5.60 -0.31
C TYR A 72 -13.59 4.88 -0.47
N ILE A 73 -12.55 5.31 0.25
CA ILE A 73 -11.23 4.66 0.26
C ILE A 73 -11.38 3.20 0.68
N GLU A 74 -12.09 2.94 1.78
CA GLU A 74 -12.31 1.58 2.27
C GLU A 74 -13.02 0.70 1.24
N ASN A 75 -14.12 1.19 0.66
CA ASN A 75 -14.86 0.45 -0.36
C ASN A 75 -14.03 0.20 -1.62
N SER A 76 -13.22 1.16 -2.05
CA SER A 76 -12.35 1.00 -3.24
C SER A 76 -11.34 -0.13 -3.06
N ILE A 77 -10.72 -0.24 -1.88
CA ILE A 77 -9.74 -1.28 -1.59
C ILE A 77 -10.42 -2.64 -1.39
N GLN A 78 -11.59 -2.67 -0.76
CA GLN A 78 -12.26 -3.92 -0.42
C GLN A 78 -13.06 -4.52 -1.59
N ARG A 79 -13.85 -3.70 -2.28
CA ARG A 79 -14.86 -4.14 -3.25
C ARG A 79 -14.35 -4.16 -4.69
N ASP A 80 -13.42 -3.28 -5.06
CA ASP A 80 -12.87 -3.27 -6.42
C ASP A 80 -11.72 -4.27 -6.56
N ILE A 81 -12.03 -5.44 -7.14
CA ILE A 81 -11.06 -6.53 -7.33
C ILE A 81 -9.91 -6.12 -8.25
N LYS A 82 -10.16 -5.29 -9.28
CA LYS A 82 -9.14 -4.89 -10.26
C LYS A 82 -8.16 -3.93 -9.60
N PHE A 83 -8.67 -2.93 -8.89
CA PHE A 83 -7.85 -1.97 -8.14
C PHE A 83 -7.02 -2.68 -7.05
N ARG A 84 -7.68 -3.54 -6.26
CA ARG A 84 -7.02 -4.35 -5.22
C ARG A 84 -5.90 -5.22 -5.76
N ASN A 85 -6.13 -5.91 -6.89
CA ASN A 85 -5.10 -6.75 -7.51
C ASN A 85 -3.93 -5.94 -8.06
N SER A 86 -4.19 -4.72 -8.58
CA SER A 86 -3.14 -3.81 -9.03
C SER A 86 -2.22 -3.40 -7.88
N ILE A 87 -2.78 -2.95 -6.75
CA ILE A 87 -2.03 -2.61 -5.53
C ILE A 87 -1.23 -3.81 -5.02
N LYS A 88 -1.88 -4.98 -4.93
CA LYS A 88 -1.22 -6.22 -4.50
C LYS A 88 -0.01 -6.56 -5.37
N GLY A 89 -0.13 -6.39 -6.69
CA GLY A 89 0.97 -6.60 -7.64
C GLY A 89 2.14 -5.63 -7.41
N MET A 90 1.87 -4.35 -7.17
CA MET A 90 2.91 -3.34 -6.90
C MET A 90 3.73 -3.67 -5.65
N ILE A 91 3.08 -4.22 -4.62
CA ILE A 91 3.74 -4.59 -3.36
C ILE A 91 4.52 -5.89 -3.52
N ILE A 92 3.89 -6.95 -4.06
CA ILE A 92 4.54 -8.26 -4.24
C ILE A 92 5.72 -8.16 -5.23
N GLY A 93 5.65 -7.25 -6.21
CA GLY A 93 6.74 -7.01 -7.16
C GLY A 93 8.06 -6.58 -6.50
N LEU A 94 8.02 -6.08 -5.27
CA LEU A 94 9.19 -5.70 -4.48
C LEU A 94 9.66 -6.78 -3.50
N PHE A 95 9.05 -7.96 -3.51
CA PHE A 95 9.51 -9.08 -2.67
C PHE A 95 10.82 -9.67 -3.23
N THR A 96 11.67 -10.12 -2.31
CA THR A 96 12.72 -11.07 -2.64
C THR A 96 12.10 -12.45 -2.87
N VAL A 97 12.90 -13.38 -3.41
CA VAL A 97 12.40 -14.75 -3.67
C VAL A 97 12.07 -15.44 -2.35
N GLU A 98 12.90 -15.26 -1.32
CA GLU A 98 12.69 -15.84 0.01
C GLU A 98 11.42 -15.29 0.68
N GLU A 99 11.19 -13.99 0.59
CA GLU A 99 9.96 -13.36 1.09
C GLU A 99 8.73 -13.86 0.35
N TYR A 100 8.83 -14.05 -0.96
CA TYR A 100 7.74 -14.62 -1.75
C TYR A 100 7.43 -16.06 -1.33
N LEU A 101 8.45 -16.90 -1.12
CA LEU A 101 8.28 -18.28 -0.64
C LEU A 101 7.64 -18.32 0.75
N GLY A 102 7.99 -17.40 1.64
CA GLY A 102 7.29 -17.25 2.93
C GLY A 102 5.85 -16.76 2.76
N TYR A 103 5.63 -15.80 1.86
CA TYR A 103 4.31 -15.23 1.59
C TYR A 103 3.31 -16.28 1.08
N ILE A 104 3.71 -17.16 0.17
CA ILE A 104 2.77 -18.13 -0.43
C ILE A 104 2.23 -19.15 0.59
N GLN A 105 2.95 -19.39 1.69
CA GLN A 105 2.51 -20.30 2.75
C GLN A 105 1.26 -19.77 3.49
N ASN A 106 1.08 -18.46 3.57
CA ASN A 106 -0.08 -17.84 4.25
C ASN A 106 -0.61 -16.60 3.50
N SER A 107 -0.70 -16.70 2.18
CA SER A 107 -1.01 -15.56 1.31
C SER A 107 -2.36 -14.91 1.62
N SER A 108 -3.37 -15.68 2.03
CA SER A 108 -4.71 -15.17 2.38
C SER A 108 -4.67 -14.20 3.57
N ALA A 109 -4.01 -14.59 4.67
CA ALA A 109 -3.90 -13.73 5.85
C ALA A 109 -3.01 -12.51 5.58
N LEU A 110 -1.88 -12.71 4.90
CA LEU A 110 -0.96 -11.63 4.55
C LEU A 110 -1.58 -10.64 3.58
N ASN A 111 -2.41 -11.07 2.64
CA ASN A 111 -3.16 -10.19 1.75
C ASN A 111 -4.15 -9.30 2.51
N LYS A 112 -4.87 -9.85 3.50
CA LYS A 112 -5.78 -9.05 4.34
C LYS A 112 -5.00 -7.99 5.11
N ARG A 113 -3.88 -8.36 5.74
CA ARG A 113 -2.98 -7.43 6.44
C ARG A 113 -2.43 -6.35 5.51
N MET A 114 -1.95 -6.75 4.33
CA MET A 114 -1.41 -5.85 3.30
C MET A 114 -2.45 -4.79 2.89
N MET A 115 -3.68 -5.21 2.57
CA MET A 115 -4.72 -4.28 2.15
C MET A 115 -5.16 -3.35 3.28
N ASN A 116 -5.20 -3.83 4.53
CA ASN A 116 -5.46 -2.98 5.69
C ASN A 116 -4.37 -1.90 5.84
N MET A 117 -3.09 -2.25 5.71
CA MET A 117 -2.00 -1.26 5.79
C MET A 117 -2.05 -0.24 4.67
N VAL A 118 -2.39 -0.65 3.44
CA VAL A 118 -2.57 0.29 2.33
C VAL A 118 -3.75 1.22 2.60
N LYS A 119 -4.87 0.70 3.13
CA LYS A 119 -6.03 1.50 3.52
C LYS A 119 -5.66 2.58 4.53
N GLU A 120 -5.02 2.19 5.64
CA GLU A 120 -4.57 3.13 6.66
C GLU A 120 -3.60 4.17 6.09
N ARG A 121 -2.72 3.77 5.16
CA ARG A 121 -1.79 4.70 4.50
C ARG A 121 -2.51 5.74 3.64
N LEU A 122 -3.51 5.33 2.86
CA LEU A 122 -4.30 6.29 2.07
C LEU A 122 -5.08 7.22 3.00
N ILE A 123 -5.69 6.68 4.06
CA ILE A 123 -6.42 7.48 5.06
C ILE A 123 -5.49 8.49 5.74
N SER A 124 -4.29 8.09 6.16
CA SER A 124 -3.33 9.00 6.80
C SER A 124 -2.87 10.13 5.88
N ASN A 125 -2.92 9.89 4.56
CA ASN A 125 -2.56 10.86 3.53
C ASN A 125 -3.79 11.51 2.89
N ILE A 126 -4.96 11.48 3.55
CA ILE A 126 -6.21 11.95 2.94
C ILE A 126 -6.16 13.41 2.49
N GLN A 127 -5.36 14.23 3.17
CA GLN A 127 -5.14 15.64 2.83
C GLN A 127 -4.44 15.83 1.48
N LEU A 128 -3.75 14.81 0.95
CA LEU A 128 -3.07 14.88 -0.34
C LEU A 128 -4.01 14.60 -1.53
N PHE A 129 -5.27 14.22 -1.27
CA PHE A 129 -6.28 13.99 -2.29
C PHE A 129 -7.14 15.23 -2.52
N GLU A 130 -6.51 16.25 -3.08
CA GLU A 130 -7.18 17.45 -3.55
C GLU A 130 -7.54 17.30 -5.03
N ARG A 131 -8.60 18.00 -5.45
CA ARG A 131 -8.94 18.06 -6.87
C ARG A 131 -7.71 18.66 -7.54
N PRO A 132 -7.16 18.03 -8.60
CA PRO A 132 -6.14 18.70 -9.39
C PRO A 132 -6.75 20.03 -9.82
N GLU A 133 -6.23 21.14 -9.30
CA GLU A 133 -6.38 22.41 -9.97
C GLU A 133 -5.85 22.11 -11.37
N PHE A 134 -6.76 21.94 -12.33
CA PHE A 134 -6.36 22.02 -13.71
C PHE A 134 -5.53 23.29 -13.75
N LEU A 135 -4.26 23.15 -14.15
CA LEU A 135 -3.46 24.28 -14.57
C LEU A 135 -4.37 25.10 -15.48
N ASN A 136 -4.95 26.16 -14.93
CA ASN A 136 -5.44 27.29 -15.71
C ASN A 136 -4.15 27.93 -16.24
N ALA A 137 -3.49 27.22 -17.15
CA ALA A 137 -2.46 27.76 -17.99
C ALA A 137 -3.20 28.69 -18.95
N VAL A 138 -3.32 29.94 -18.49
CA VAL A 138 -3.39 31.12 -19.36
C VAL A 138 -2.10 31.18 -20.16
#